data_AF-J0LIP7-F1
#
_entry.id   AF-J0LIP7-F1
#
_cell.length_a   1.000
_cell.length_b   1.000
_cell.length_c   1.000
_cell.angle_alpha   90.00
_cell.angle_beta   90.00
_cell.angle_gamma   90.00
#
_symmetry.space_group_name_H-M   'P 1'
#
loop_
_entity.id
_entity.type
_entity.pdbx_description
1 polymer ?
#
loop_
_entity_poly.entity_id
_entity_poly.type
_entity_poly.pdbx_seq_one_letter_code
_entity_poly.pdbx_strand_id
1 'polypeptide(L)'
;FTLESAGFEVIGHVSEEKDFTDEVAIKTGYYKETEELLKRITGASSIVIFDHTIRRRRAGEAETPEKRGPGLRVHADQTPNGGKARVYEHVKNEAEHLLKGRVQIINVWRPISTVLSVPLAYGDYRTFHAERDLVESDVIYPDKKGEIYGVRYNEAQKWYYVKNQAPDEVVLLKCYESEIKDGRA
;
A
#
# COMPACT_ATOMS: atom_id res chain seq x y z
N PHE A 1 -14.38 -0.84 -8.67
CA PHE A 1 -13.02 -0.65 -9.20
C PHE A 1 -12.24 -1.91 -8.97
N THR A 2 -11.30 -2.26 -9.84
CA THR A 2 -10.41 -3.42 -9.63
C THR A 2 -8.97 -2.96 -9.55
N LEU A 3 -8.15 -3.77 -8.88
CA LEU A 3 -6.72 -3.50 -8.73
C LEU A 3 -6.01 -3.31 -10.09
N GLU A 4 -6.43 -4.11 -11.07
CA GLU A 4 -5.88 -4.09 -12.43
C GLU A 4 -6.26 -2.84 -13.22
N SER A 5 -7.47 -2.31 -13.01
CA SER A 5 -7.99 -1.20 -13.83
C SER A 5 -7.75 0.16 -13.22
N ALA A 6 -7.94 0.31 -11.90
CA ALA A 6 -7.91 1.61 -11.23
C ALA A 6 -6.79 1.72 -10.19
N GLY A 7 -5.99 0.65 -10.00
CA GLY A 7 -4.91 0.62 -9.02
C GLY A 7 -5.41 0.41 -7.59
N PHE A 8 -6.72 0.22 -7.38
CA PHE A 8 -7.29 -0.08 -6.08
C PHE A 8 -8.54 -0.95 -6.17
N GLU A 9 -8.83 -1.66 -5.09
CA GLU A 9 -10.00 -2.51 -4.96
C GLU A 9 -10.47 -2.57 -3.50
N VAL A 10 -11.78 -2.52 -3.29
CA VAL A 10 -12.38 -2.76 -1.97
C VAL A 10 -12.97 -4.15 -1.96
N ILE A 11 -12.55 -4.97 -1.00
CA ILE A 11 -12.96 -6.36 -0.88
C ILE A 11 -13.55 -6.62 0.51
N GLY A 12 -14.45 -7.60 0.59
CA GLY A 12 -14.93 -8.13 1.86
C GLY A 12 -14.00 -9.23 2.37
N HIS A 13 -13.44 -9.09 3.56
CA HIS A 13 -12.69 -10.14 4.24
C HIS A 13 -12.67 -9.91 5.75
N VAL A 14 -13.12 -10.89 6.53
CA VAL A 14 -13.09 -10.84 8.00
C VAL A 14 -11.79 -11.46 8.50
N SER A 15 -10.94 -10.65 9.14
CA SER A 15 -9.68 -11.13 9.74
C SER A 15 -9.89 -11.85 11.06
N GLU A 16 -9.08 -12.85 11.39
CA GLU A 16 -9.04 -13.43 12.73
C GLU A 16 -8.39 -12.45 13.72
N GLU A 17 -7.31 -11.78 13.31
CA GLU A 17 -6.68 -10.71 14.06
C GLU A 17 -7.59 -9.47 14.07
N LYS A 18 -7.97 -9.01 15.27
CA LYS A 18 -8.90 -7.89 15.46
C LYS A 18 -8.22 -6.67 16.06
N ASP A 19 -7.34 -6.91 17.03
CA ASP A 19 -6.86 -5.85 17.90
C ASP A 19 -5.53 -5.29 17.41
N PHE A 20 -4.72 -6.06 16.68
CA PHE A 20 -3.39 -5.68 16.19
C PHE A 20 -2.47 -5.16 17.31
N THR A 21 -2.49 -5.80 18.48
CA THR A 21 -1.67 -5.40 19.64
C THR A 21 -0.51 -6.34 19.93
N ASP A 22 -0.49 -7.53 19.32
CA ASP A 22 0.54 -8.54 19.52
C ASP A 22 1.31 -8.77 18.20
N GLU A 23 2.57 -8.34 18.20
CA GLU A 23 3.48 -8.47 17.07
C GLU A 23 3.69 -9.93 16.63
N VAL A 24 3.70 -10.88 17.57
CA VAL A 24 3.88 -12.30 17.28
C VAL A 24 2.62 -12.85 16.62
N ALA A 25 1.44 -12.52 17.14
CA ALA A 25 0.16 -12.92 16.55
C ALA A 25 0.00 -12.37 15.13
N ILE A 26 0.38 -11.10 14.90
CA ILE A 26 0.36 -10.48 13.58
C ILE A 26 1.27 -11.25 12.61
N LYS A 27 2.52 -11.49 12.97
CA LYS A 27 3.50 -12.13 12.09
C LYS A 27 3.24 -13.61 11.83
N THR A 28 2.62 -14.31 12.78
CA THR A 28 2.39 -15.77 12.67
C THR A 28 0.99 -16.11 12.15
N GLY A 29 -0.02 -15.29 12.44
CA GLY A 29 -1.40 -15.47 12.00
C GLY A 29 -1.78 -14.53 10.86
N TYR A 30 -1.85 -13.22 11.13
CA TYR A 30 -2.38 -12.25 10.17
C TYR A 30 -1.59 -12.17 8.85
N TYR A 31 -0.27 -12.36 8.92
CA TYR A 31 0.58 -12.41 7.72
C TYR A 31 0.19 -13.57 6.81
N LYS A 32 -0.03 -14.76 7.38
CA LYS A 32 -0.46 -15.94 6.63
C LYS A 32 -1.84 -15.71 6.02
N GLU A 33 -2.77 -15.16 6.79
CA GLU A 33 -4.11 -14.80 6.32
C GLU A 33 -4.05 -13.83 5.13
N THR A 34 -3.22 -12.80 5.23
CA THR A 34 -3.02 -11.79 4.18
C THR A 34 -2.35 -12.39 2.94
N GLU A 35 -1.42 -13.32 3.13
CA GLU A 35 -0.75 -14.05 2.05
C GLU A 35 -1.77 -14.85 1.21
N GLU A 36 -2.62 -15.63 1.87
CA GLU A 36 -3.67 -16.43 1.23
C GLU A 36 -4.70 -15.55 0.51
N LEU A 37 -5.08 -14.44 1.16
CA LEU A 37 -5.97 -13.44 0.58
C LEU A 37 -5.40 -12.86 -0.72
N LEU A 38 -4.16 -12.38 -0.69
CA LEU A 38 -3.49 -11.79 -1.85
C LEU A 38 -3.31 -12.82 -2.96
N LYS A 39 -2.87 -14.05 -2.66
CA LYS A 39 -2.76 -15.13 -3.65
C LYS A 39 -4.07 -15.39 -4.38
N ARG A 40 -5.20 -15.43 -3.65
CA ARG A 40 -6.52 -15.63 -4.23
C ARG A 40 -6.93 -14.50 -5.18
N ILE A 41 -6.59 -13.26 -4.84
CA ILE A 41 -6.99 -12.08 -5.62
C ILE A 41 -6.11 -11.87 -6.85
N THR A 42 -4.80 -12.01 -6.68
CA THR A 42 -3.83 -11.67 -7.73
C THR A 42 -3.43 -12.88 -8.57
N GLY A 43 -3.62 -14.10 -8.07
CA GLY A 43 -3.10 -15.32 -8.67
C GLY A 43 -1.57 -15.45 -8.56
N ALA A 44 -0.93 -14.65 -7.69
CA ALA A 44 0.53 -14.67 -7.54
C ALA A 44 1.05 -16.04 -7.08
N SER A 45 2.17 -16.47 -7.66
CA SER A 45 2.86 -17.70 -7.27
C SER A 45 3.56 -17.58 -5.91
N SER A 46 3.94 -16.36 -5.53
CA SER A 46 4.62 -16.05 -4.27
C SER A 46 4.18 -14.68 -3.75
N ILE A 47 4.17 -14.53 -2.43
CA ILE A 47 3.88 -13.28 -1.73
C ILE A 47 4.95 -13.10 -0.66
N VAL A 48 5.49 -11.89 -0.57
CA VAL A 48 6.47 -11.51 0.46
C VAL A 48 5.94 -10.30 1.20
N ILE A 49 5.58 -10.51 2.47
CA ILE A 49 5.19 -9.42 3.38
C ILE A 49 6.46 -8.91 4.05
N PHE A 50 6.87 -7.69 3.71
CA PHE A 50 8.14 -7.12 4.20
C PHE A 50 7.96 -6.11 5.33
N ASP A 51 6.80 -5.48 5.46
CA ASP A 51 6.47 -4.62 6.59
C ASP A 51 4.97 -4.59 6.90
N HIS A 52 4.64 -3.97 8.03
CA HIS A 52 3.30 -3.51 8.32
C HIS A 52 3.40 -2.23 9.17
N THR A 53 2.38 -1.38 9.12
CA THR A 53 2.30 -0.18 9.95
C THR A 53 0.93 -0.10 10.61
N ILE A 54 0.93 0.03 11.94
CA ILE A 54 -0.30 0.19 12.73
C ILE A 54 -0.51 1.67 12.99
N ARG A 55 -1.62 2.22 12.49
CA ARG A 55 -1.98 3.62 12.71
C ARG A 55 -3.08 3.72 13.77
N ARG A 56 -2.76 4.36 14.90
CA ARG A 56 -3.72 4.62 15.98
C ARG A 56 -3.54 6.03 16.49
N ARG A 57 -4.65 6.77 16.55
CA ARG A 57 -4.67 8.05 17.25
C ARG A 57 -4.64 7.79 18.75
N ARG A 58 -3.61 8.32 19.43
CA ARG A 58 -3.48 8.28 20.90
C ARG A 58 -3.55 9.72 21.40
N ALA A 59 -4.65 10.07 22.06
CA ALA A 59 -4.85 11.43 22.55
C ALA A 59 -3.83 11.75 23.65
N GLY A 60 -3.15 12.91 23.54
CA GLY A 60 -2.16 13.36 24.51
C GLY A 60 -0.77 12.71 24.38
N GLU A 61 -0.57 11.81 23.42
CA GLU A 61 0.73 11.22 23.13
C GLU A 61 1.37 11.87 21.89
N ALA A 62 2.69 12.07 21.92
CA ALA A 62 3.43 12.52 20.75
C ALA A 62 3.50 11.41 19.70
N GLU A 63 3.50 11.79 18.42
CA GLU A 63 3.77 10.84 17.34
C GLU A 63 5.24 10.41 17.37
N THR A 64 5.48 9.12 17.23
CA THR A 64 6.81 8.52 17.10
C THR A 64 6.82 7.55 15.92
N PRO A 65 7.98 7.07 15.44
CA PRO A 65 8.04 6.03 14.42
C PRO A 65 7.23 4.77 14.75
N GLU A 66 7.10 4.43 16.04
CA GLU A 66 6.32 3.30 16.57
C GLU A 66 4.86 3.69 16.87
N LYS A 67 4.57 4.98 17.03
CA LYS A 67 3.25 5.53 17.36
C LYS A 67 2.79 6.51 16.29
N ARG A 68 2.34 5.98 15.16
CA ARG A 68 1.94 6.78 14.00
C ARG A 68 0.43 7.06 14.00
N GLY A 69 0.07 8.32 13.78
CA GLY A 69 -1.29 8.71 13.39
C GLY A 69 -1.56 8.48 11.90
N PRO A 70 -2.72 8.92 11.39
CA PRO A 70 -3.02 8.87 9.96
C PRO A 70 -2.06 9.75 9.15
N GLY A 71 -1.67 9.30 7.96
CA GLY A 71 -0.93 10.12 7.01
C GLY A 71 -1.85 11.17 6.39
N LEU A 72 -1.43 12.45 6.42
CA LEU A 72 -2.25 13.57 5.91
C LEU A 72 -1.78 14.11 4.55
N ARG A 73 -0.67 13.60 4.03
CA ARG A 73 -0.10 14.03 2.74
C ARG A 73 -0.37 12.99 1.67
N VAL A 74 -0.83 13.46 0.52
CA VAL A 74 -1.03 12.64 -0.67
C VAL A 74 0.33 12.25 -1.24
N HIS A 75 0.50 10.97 -1.54
CA HIS A 75 1.70 10.41 -2.16
C HIS A 75 1.36 9.10 -2.87
N ALA A 76 2.25 8.64 -3.76
CA ALA A 76 2.36 7.25 -4.15
C ALA A 76 3.66 6.68 -3.59
N ASP A 77 3.59 5.49 -2.99
CA ASP A 77 4.66 4.95 -2.15
C ASP A 77 5.92 4.56 -2.93
N GLN A 78 5.80 4.32 -4.25
CA GLN A 78 6.92 3.87 -5.06
C GLN A 78 6.96 4.64 -6.38
N THR A 79 8.15 5.09 -6.74
CA THR A 79 8.50 5.32 -8.15
C THR A 79 8.88 3.99 -8.82
N PRO A 80 9.06 3.93 -10.15
CA PRO A 80 9.58 2.73 -10.80
C PRO A 80 10.93 2.27 -10.21
N ASN A 81 11.81 3.20 -9.87
CA ASN A 81 13.09 2.91 -9.23
C ASN A 81 12.90 2.47 -7.77
N GLY A 82 12.05 3.16 -7.01
CA GLY A 82 11.74 2.81 -5.63
C GLY A 82 11.15 1.41 -5.50
N GLY A 83 10.17 1.07 -6.34
CA GLY A 83 9.55 -0.24 -6.37
C GLY A 83 10.54 -1.33 -6.76
N LYS A 84 11.36 -1.10 -7.80
CA LYS A 84 12.45 -2.03 -8.17
C LYS A 84 13.43 -2.22 -7.01
N ALA A 85 13.84 -1.15 -6.32
CA ALA A 85 14.74 -1.23 -5.18
C ALA A 85 14.15 -2.07 -4.03
N ARG A 86 12.84 -1.94 -3.76
CA ARG A 86 12.14 -2.80 -2.78
C ARG A 86 12.17 -4.28 -3.13
N VAL A 87 12.06 -4.61 -4.43
CA VAL A 87 12.21 -6.00 -4.87
C VAL A 87 13.62 -6.50 -4.53
N TYR A 88 14.68 -5.78 -4.89
CA TYR A 88 16.05 -6.16 -4.51
C TYR A 88 16.26 -6.27 -3.00
N GLU A 89 15.68 -5.36 -2.21
CA GLU A 89 15.79 -5.36 -0.75
C GLU A 89 15.21 -6.63 -0.12
N HIS A 90 14.03 -7.06 -0.59
CA HIS A 90 13.23 -8.06 0.12
C HIS A 90 13.32 -9.49 -0.44
N VAL A 91 13.58 -9.66 -1.74
CA VAL A 91 13.80 -11.00 -2.35
C VAL A 91 15.26 -11.27 -2.72
N LYS A 92 16.14 -10.28 -2.55
CA LYS A 92 17.61 -10.41 -2.66
C LYS A 92 18.04 -11.11 -3.95
N ASN A 93 18.61 -12.30 -3.85
CA ASN A 93 19.19 -13.06 -4.97
C ASN A 93 18.16 -13.47 -6.02
N GLU A 94 16.86 -13.50 -5.67
CA GLU A 94 15.79 -13.86 -6.59
C GLU A 94 15.28 -12.65 -7.40
N ALA A 95 15.65 -11.42 -7.02
CA ALA A 95 15.12 -10.19 -7.60
C ALA A 95 15.27 -10.14 -9.12
N GLU A 96 16.47 -10.44 -9.65
CA GLU A 96 16.72 -10.41 -11.10
C GLU A 96 15.88 -11.43 -11.87
N HIS A 97 15.58 -12.58 -11.25
CA HIS A 97 14.74 -13.60 -11.87
C HIS A 97 13.27 -13.15 -11.84
N LEU A 98 12.78 -12.70 -10.69
CA LEU A 98 11.40 -12.30 -10.49
C LEU A 98 11.02 -11.07 -11.32
N LEU A 99 11.93 -10.09 -11.47
CA LEU A 99 11.72 -8.90 -12.29
C LEU A 99 11.65 -9.18 -13.80
N LYS A 100 11.96 -10.40 -14.26
CA LYS A 100 11.68 -10.84 -15.65
C LYS A 100 10.21 -11.19 -15.86
N GLY A 101 9.47 -11.41 -14.78
CA GLY A 101 8.02 -11.58 -14.80
C GLY A 101 7.30 -10.37 -14.22
N ARG A 102 6.04 -10.62 -13.84
CA ARG A 102 5.16 -9.64 -13.23
C ARG A 102 5.38 -9.57 -11.72
N VAL A 103 5.77 -8.41 -11.22
CA VAL A 103 5.94 -8.12 -9.78
C VAL A 103 5.08 -6.93 -9.43
N GLN A 104 4.33 -7.04 -8.33
CA GLN A 104 3.51 -5.96 -7.79
C GLN A 104 3.89 -5.67 -6.34
N ILE A 105 3.81 -4.40 -5.95
CA ILE A 105 3.78 -4.01 -4.53
C ILE A 105 2.37 -3.53 -4.24
N ILE A 106 1.71 -4.19 -3.29
CA ILE A 106 0.32 -3.94 -2.93
C ILE A 106 0.25 -3.64 -1.45
N ASN A 107 -0.28 -2.47 -1.09
CA ASN A 107 -0.66 -2.18 0.28
C ASN A 107 -2.03 -2.81 0.57
N VAL A 108 -2.12 -3.56 1.67
CA VAL A 108 -3.38 -4.08 2.21
C VAL A 108 -3.78 -3.20 3.39
N TRP A 109 -4.79 -2.38 3.20
CA TRP A 109 -5.29 -1.47 4.23
C TRP A 109 -6.58 -2.00 4.84
N ARG A 110 -6.54 -2.26 6.15
CA ARG A 110 -7.66 -2.78 6.93
C ARG A 110 -7.96 -1.85 8.10
N PRO A 111 -9.23 -1.44 8.28
CA PRO A 111 -9.64 -0.79 9.53
C PRO A 111 -9.54 -1.73 10.72
N ILE A 112 -8.98 -1.24 11.83
CA ILE A 112 -9.02 -1.94 13.13
C ILE A 112 -10.43 -1.81 13.74
N SER A 113 -11.06 -0.65 13.53
CA SER A 113 -12.44 -0.34 13.91
C SER A 113 -13.10 0.50 12.83
N THR A 114 -14.42 0.68 12.89
CA THR A 114 -15.16 1.48 11.90
C THR A 114 -14.56 2.88 11.78
N VAL A 115 -14.22 3.27 10.55
CA VAL A 115 -13.55 4.54 10.27
C VAL A 115 -14.57 5.67 10.22
N LEU A 116 -14.65 6.42 11.31
CA LEU A 116 -15.54 7.58 11.46
C LEU A 116 -14.84 8.92 11.19
N SER A 117 -13.51 8.94 11.20
CA SER A 117 -12.72 10.15 10.97
C SER A 117 -11.44 9.82 10.21
N VAL A 118 -10.99 10.76 9.37
CA VAL A 118 -9.80 10.62 8.51
C VAL A 118 -9.86 9.36 7.63
N PRO A 119 -10.89 9.22 6.77
CA PRO A 119 -10.98 8.09 5.86
C PRO A 119 -9.79 8.07 4.89
N LEU A 120 -9.34 6.88 4.53
CA LEU A 120 -8.31 6.73 3.50
C LEU A 120 -8.90 7.10 2.14
N ALA A 121 -8.35 8.17 1.54
CA ALA A 121 -8.64 8.53 0.17
C ALA A 121 -7.62 7.87 -0.77
N TYR A 122 -8.09 7.38 -1.91
CA TYR A 122 -7.26 6.78 -2.97
C TYR A 122 -7.69 7.27 -4.34
N GLY A 123 -6.70 7.51 -5.20
CA GLY A 123 -6.89 8.08 -6.52
C GLY A 123 -7.00 7.01 -7.60
N ASP A 124 -7.87 7.22 -8.59
CA ASP A 124 -7.91 6.41 -9.81
C ASP A 124 -6.76 6.83 -10.72
N TYR A 125 -5.68 6.04 -10.75
CA TYR A 125 -4.43 6.40 -11.43
C TYR A 125 -4.62 6.75 -12.92
N ARG A 126 -5.66 6.21 -13.57
CA ARG A 126 -5.99 6.51 -14.98
C ARG A 126 -6.35 7.98 -15.22
N THR A 127 -6.65 8.71 -14.15
CA THR A 127 -6.98 10.14 -14.17
C THR A 127 -5.77 11.03 -13.87
N PHE A 128 -4.60 10.44 -13.61
CA PHE A 128 -3.38 11.15 -13.29
C PHE A 128 -2.49 11.25 -14.53
N HIS A 129 -1.97 12.44 -14.78
CA HIS A 129 -0.96 12.68 -15.80
C HIS A 129 0.42 12.56 -15.16
N ALA A 130 1.05 11.39 -15.27
CA ALA A 130 2.29 11.08 -14.54
C ALA A 130 3.38 12.17 -14.65
N GLU A 131 3.57 12.79 -15.82
CA GLU A 131 4.59 13.84 -16.02
C GLU A 131 4.23 15.20 -15.41
N ARG A 132 2.95 15.47 -15.19
CA ARG A 132 2.45 16.76 -14.68
C ARG A 132 2.08 16.69 -13.21
N ASP A 133 1.59 15.54 -12.79
CA ASP A 133 0.95 15.33 -11.50
C ASP A 133 1.91 14.69 -10.49
N LEU A 134 2.90 13.90 -10.94
CA LEU A 134 3.80 13.17 -10.04
C LEU A 134 5.18 13.83 -9.98
N VAL A 135 5.70 14.00 -8.77
CA VAL A 135 7.01 14.60 -8.49
C VAL A 135 7.83 13.61 -7.70
N GLU A 136 8.91 13.11 -8.30
CA GLU A 136 9.85 12.21 -7.62
C GLU A 136 10.42 12.91 -6.37
N SER A 137 10.44 12.19 -5.26
CA SER A 137 10.89 12.72 -3.98
C SER A 137 11.63 11.64 -3.20
N ASP A 138 12.82 12.00 -2.73
CA ASP A 138 13.61 11.13 -1.89
C ASP A 138 13.07 11.11 -0.46
N VAL A 139 12.97 9.92 0.12
CA VAL A 139 12.74 9.73 1.56
C VAL A 139 14.04 9.18 2.15
N ILE A 140 14.76 10.06 2.85
CA ILE A 140 16.07 9.73 3.42
C ILE A 140 15.92 9.27 4.87
N TYR A 141 16.34 8.04 5.13
CA TYR A 141 16.54 7.47 6.46
C TYR A 141 18.05 7.34 6.73
N PRO A 142 18.48 7.16 8.00
CA PRO A 142 19.90 7.02 8.33
C PRO A 142 20.61 5.88 7.58
N ASP A 143 19.89 4.80 7.29
CA ASP A 143 20.41 3.55 6.72
C ASP A 143 19.95 3.30 5.28
N LYS A 144 18.98 4.06 4.76
CA LYS A 144 18.42 3.84 3.42
C LYS A 144 17.81 5.09 2.79
N LYS A 145 17.75 5.07 1.46
CA LYS A 145 17.02 6.04 0.65
C LYS A 145 15.85 5.32 -0.03
N GLY A 146 14.62 5.77 0.24
CA GLY A 146 13.43 5.44 -0.53
C GLY A 146 13.13 6.52 -1.57
N GLU A 147 12.31 6.19 -2.56
CA GLU A 147 11.86 7.13 -3.59
C GLU A 147 10.35 7.00 -3.77
N ILE A 148 9.64 8.11 -3.55
CA ILE A 148 8.18 8.19 -3.61
C ILE A 148 7.76 9.23 -4.66
N TYR A 149 6.47 9.26 -4.99
CA TYR A 149 5.89 10.40 -5.69
C TYR A 149 5.11 11.31 -4.73
N GLY A 150 5.49 12.58 -4.68
CA GLY A 150 4.57 13.64 -4.28
C GLY A 150 3.56 13.90 -5.40
N VAL A 151 2.35 14.35 -5.03
CA VAL A 151 1.27 14.59 -6.00
C VAL A 151 0.92 16.07 -6.07
N ARG A 152 0.95 16.63 -7.28
CA ARG A 152 0.46 17.98 -7.60
C ARG A 152 -1.04 17.92 -7.85
N TYR A 153 -1.74 18.97 -7.44
CA TYR A 153 -3.16 19.12 -7.72
C TYR A 153 -3.42 19.21 -9.23
N ASN A 154 -4.44 18.46 -9.66
CA ASN A 154 -5.01 18.56 -10.99
C ASN A 154 -6.52 18.25 -10.89
N GLU A 155 -7.37 19.10 -11.46
CA GLU A 155 -8.83 18.98 -11.39
C GLU A 155 -9.38 17.70 -12.03
N ALA A 156 -8.61 17.07 -12.93
CA ALA A 156 -8.99 15.81 -13.56
C ALA A 156 -8.88 14.61 -12.61
N GLN A 157 -8.10 14.72 -11.53
CA GLN A 157 -7.85 13.63 -10.58
C GLN A 157 -9.14 13.21 -9.87
N LYS A 158 -9.48 11.93 -9.98
CA LYS A 158 -10.64 11.35 -9.29
C LYS A 158 -10.19 10.62 -8.04
N TRP A 159 -10.75 11.04 -6.92
CA TRP A 159 -10.46 10.51 -5.59
C TRP A 159 -11.70 9.83 -5.02
N TYR A 160 -11.49 8.71 -4.32
CA TYR A 160 -12.54 7.91 -3.71
C TYR A 160 -12.16 7.57 -2.28
N TYR A 161 -13.17 7.28 -1.45
CA TYR A 161 -13.02 6.75 -0.11
C TYR A 161 -14.27 5.95 0.26
N VAL A 162 -14.16 5.07 1.26
CA VAL A 162 -15.33 4.38 1.83
C VAL A 162 -15.81 5.15 3.05
N LYS A 163 -17.08 5.56 3.06
CA LYS A 163 -17.71 6.20 4.22
C LYS A 163 -18.02 5.14 5.27
N ASN A 164 -17.66 5.41 6.53
CA ASN A 164 -17.89 4.50 7.65
C ASN A 164 -17.31 3.10 7.43
N GLN A 165 -16.11 3.04 6.83
CA GLN A 165 -15.49 1.78 6.43
C GLN A 165 -15.35 0.81 7.59
N ALA A 166 -15.92 -0.38 7.46
CA ALA A 166 -15.93 -1.41 8.50
C ALA A 166 -14.67 -2.29 8.46
N PRO A 167 -14.29 -2.96 9.57
CA PRO A 167 -13.09 -3.81 9.63
C PRO A 167 -13.01 -4.96 8.63
N ASP A 168 -14.16 -5.34 8.05
CA ASP A 168 -14.28 -6.36 7.01
C ASP A 168 -14.21 -5.79 5.58
N GLU A 169 -14.19 -4.46 5.40
CA GLU A 169 -13.97 -3.78 4.13
C GLU A 169 -12.48 -3.42 3.98
N VAL A 170 -11.73 -4.23 3.24
CA VAL A 170 -10.28 -4.06 3.03
C VAL A 170 -10.03 -3.33 1.73
N VAL A 171 -9.12 -2.36 1.74
CA VAL A 171 -8.63 -1.70 0.51
C VAL A 171 -7.31 -2.31 0.10
N LEU A 172 -7.23 -2.76 -1.14
CA LEU A 172 -5.97 -3.06 -1.80
C LEU A 172 -5.55 -1.84 -2.61
N LEU A 173 -4.29 -1.42 -2.50
CA LEU A 173 -3.71 -0.33 -3.28
C LEU A 173 -2.46 -0.84 -3.98
N LYS A 174 -2.45 -0.81 -5.30
CA LYS A 174 -1.25 -1.13 -6.09
C LYS A 174 -0.33 0.08 -6.09
N CYS A 175 0.86 -0.10 -5.56
CA CYS A 175 1.87 0.95 -5.43
C CYS A 175 2.99 0.81 -6.45
N TYR A 176 3.15 -0.37 -7.06
CA TYR A 176 4.15 -0.65 -8.09
C TYR A 176 3.73 -1.85 -8.93
N GLU A 177 4.14 -1.85 -10.19
CA GLU A 177 4.04 -2.95 -11.14
C GLU A 177 5.29 -2.96 -12.04
N SER A 178 5.95 -4.12 -12.19
CA SER A 178 7.12 -4.24 -13.09
C SER A 178 6.74 -4.29 -14.58
N GLU A 179 5.57 -4.83 -14.91
CA GLU A 179 5.07 -4.89 -16.28
C GLU A 179 4.46 -3.55 -16.70
N ILE A 180 5.12 -2.88 -17.65
CA ILE A 180 4.58 -1.67 -18.26
C ILE A 180 3.53 -2.10 -19.31
N LYS A 181 2.25 -2.07 -18.94
CA LYS A 181 1.18 -1.95 -19.92
C LYS A 181 0.99 -0.46 -20.19
N ASP A 182 1.01 -0.04 -21.45
CA ASP A 182 0.85 1.35 -21.87
C ASP A 182 -0.27 2.04 -21.07
N GLY A 183 0.11 2.90 -20.13
CA GLY A 183 -0.81 3.54 -19.17
C GLY A 183 -0.31 3.71 -17.74
N ARG A 184 0.86 3.13 -17.39
CA ARG A 184 1.60 3.19 -16.11
C ARG A 184 0.86 2.62 -14.89
N ALA A 185 1.54 1.73 -14.19
CA ALA A 185 1.22 1.26 -12.84
C ALA A 185 2.44 1.48 -11.94
#